data_AF-A0A7V9GFN1-F1
#
_entry.id   AF-A0A7V9GFN1-F1
#
_cell.length_a   1.000
_cell.length_b   1.000
_cell.length_c   1.000
_cell.angle_alpha   90.00
_cell.angle_beta   90.00
_cell.angle_gamma   90.00
#
_symmetry.space_group_name_H-M   'P 1'
#
loop_
_entity.id
_entity.type
_entity.pdbx_description
1 polymer ?
#
loop_
_entity_poly.entity_id
_entity_poly.type
_entity_poly.pdbx_seq_one_letter_code
_entity_poly.pdbx_strand_id
1 'polypeptide(L)'
;MPRRRLATVVECAACASRYDERVRSGLTDAGFAERLSVALRALAVAVATADGPPGPATRSTVLRTVGGGVVHAYGAAELDADLAALADRRPEEFLVALQGVLNDAGRERLVRVAVEIAHAEGRPAAASLDITRAAAAALGMTATRVDLVVRAGGHRPS
;
A
#
# COMPACT_ATOMS: atom_id res chain seq x y z
N MET A 1 31.78 33.11 2.47
CA MET A 1 31.78 31.74 1.91
C MET A 1 31.39 30.74 3.00
N PRO A 2 30.67 29.65 2.66
CA PRO A 2 29.53 29.11 3.42
C PRO A 2 29.82 27.78 4.13
N ARG A 3 28.87 27.29 4.96
CA ARG A 3 28.74 25.85 5.26
C ARG A 3 27.31 25.38 5.00
N ARG A 4 27.09 24.75 3.84
CA ARG A 4 25.92 23.90 3.57
C ARG A 4 25.97 22.72 4.55
N ARG A 5 24.94 22.55 5.38
CA ARG A 5 24.74 21.30 6.12
C ARG A 5 24.16 20.28 5.13
N LEU A 6 24.88 19.18 4.94
CA LEU A 6 24.40 17.99 4.25
C LEU A 6 23.38 17.32 5.17
N ALA A 7 22.16 17.08 4.69
CA ALA A 7 21.14 16.39 5.46
C ALA A 7 21.62 14.97 5.79
N THR A 8 21.60 14.60 7.07
CA THR A 8 21.86 13.24 7.53
C THR A 8 20.66 12.38 7.14
N VAL A 9 20.92 11.30 6.39
CA VAL A 9 19.88 10.33 6.00
C VAL A 9 19.90 9.14 6.94
N VAL A 10 18.72 8.67 7.35
CA VAL A 10 18.52 7.49 8.21
C VAL A 10 17.86 6.38 7.41
N GLU A 11 18.27 5.13 7.62
CA GLU A 11 17.76 3.95 6.92
C GLU A 11 16.75 3.18 7.78
N CYS A 12 15.57 2.89 7.24
CA CYS A 12 14.55 2.11 7.94
C CYS A 12 14.94 0.63 7.99
N ALA A 13 15.00 0.04 9.18
CA ALA A 13 15.33 -1.38 9.35
C ALA A 13 14.28 -2.35 8.76
N ALA A 14 13.03 -1.91 8.60
CA ALA A 14 11.94 -2.76 8.10
C ALA A 14 11.85 -2.79 6.56
N CYS A 15 12.14 -1.68 5.89
CA CYS A 15 11.99 -1.56 4.43
C CYS A 15 13.24 -1.06 3.68
N ALA A 16 14.36 -0.89 4.38
CA ALA A 16 15.65 -0.44 3.87
C ALA A 16 15.64 0.90 3.08
N SER A 17 14.58 1.71 3.24
CA SER A 17 14.48 3.01 2.58
C SER A 17 15.17 4.10 3.39
N ARG A 18 15.72 5.13 2.72
CA ARG A 18 16.45 6.25 3.33
C ARG A 18 15.57 7.50 3.46
N TYR A 19 15.63 8.17 4.62
CA TYR A 19 14.79 9.31 4.99
C TYR A 19 15.60 10.48 5.57
N ASP A 20 15.12 11.72 5.42
CA ASP A 20 15.73 12.93 6.00
C ASP A 20 15.49 12.97 7.53
N GLU A 21 16.51 13.30 8.32
CA GLU A 21 16.46 13.34 9.78
C GLU A 21 15.35 14.25 10.36
N ARG A 22 14.86 15.24 9.60
CA ARG A 22 13.72 16.09 10.02
C ARG A 22 12.40 15.33 10.17
N VAL A 23 12.27 14.18 9.53
CA VAL A 23 11.12 13.27 9.69
C VAL A 23 11.01 12.78 11.14
N ARG A 24 12.11 12.75 11.90
CA ARG A 24 12.12 12.31 13.32
C ARG A 24 11.28 13.17 14.27
N SER A 25 10.81 14.35 13.84
CA SER A 25 9.93 15.23 14.63
C SER A 25 8.43 14.92 14.47
N GLY A 26 8.06 14.02 13.55
CA GLY A 26 6.69 13.57 13.36
C GLY A 26 6.68 12.07 13.05
N LEU A 27 6.15 11.27 13.99
CA LEU A 27 6.18 9.81 14.04
C LEU A 27 7.54 9.18 14.40
N THR A 28 7.52 8.35 15.43
CA THR A 28 8.56 7.34 15.65
C THR A 28 8.51 6.29 14.53
N ASP A 29 9.62 5.61 14.25
CA ASP A 29 9.68 4.54 13.24
C ASP A 29 8.58 3.48 13.45
N ALA A 30 8.31 3.14 14.72
CA ALA A 30 7.21 2.24 15.09
C ALA A 30 5.83 2.82 14.73
N GLY A 31 5.59 4.11 15.03
CA GLY A 31 4.33 4.77 14.71
C GLY A 31 4.10 4.94 13.20
N PHE A 32 5.17 5.03 12.41
CA PHE A 32 5.09 5.00 10.95
C PHE A 32 4.78 3.60 10.42
N ALA A 33 5.49 2.59 10.91
CA ALA A 33 5.29 1.20 10.50
C ALA A 33 3.85 0.72 10.78
N GLU A 34 3.27 1.10 11.93
CA GLU A 34 1.88 0.82 12.27
C GLU A 34 0.90 1.48 11.28
N ARG A 35 1.06 2.77 11.01
CA ARG A 35 0.18 3.48 10.06
C ARG A 35 0.27 2.89 8.66
N LEU A 36 1.47 2.55 8.21
CA LEU A 36 1.69 1.89 6.93
C LEU A 36 1.02 0.51 6.90
N SER A 37 1.13 -0.26 7.99
CA SER A 37 0.50 -1.57 8.13
C SER A 37 -1.03 -1.48 8.02
N VAL A 38 -1.65 -0.54 8.75
CA VAL A 38 -3.10 -0.33 8.69
C VAL A 38 -3.56 0.11 7.30
N ALA A 39 -2.85 1.05 6.68
CA ALA A 39 -3.19 1.53 5.34
C ALA A 39 -3.07 0.42 4.28
N LEU A 40 -2.03 -0.42 4.38
CA LEU A 40 -1.84 -1.57 3.49
C LEU A 40 -2.97 -2.58 3.64
N ARG A 41 -3.36 -2.92 4.88
CA ARG A 41 -4.46 -3.85 5.17
C ARG A 41 -5.79 -3.32 4.65
N ALA A 42 -6.11 -2.05 4.91
CA ALA A 42 -7.33 -1.41 4.42
C ALA A 42 -7.40 -1.38 2.90
N LEU A 43 -6.30 -1.02 2.23
CA LEU A 43 -6.22 -1.02 0.77
C LEU A 43 -6.39 -2.43 0.20
N ALA A 44 -5.73 -3.42 0.79
CA ALA A 44 -5.82 -4.80 0.35
C ALA A 44 -7.25 -5.35 0.46
N VAL A 45 -7.93 -5.10 1.59
CA VAL A 45 -9.32 -5.50 1.79
C VAL A 45 -10.23 -4.81 0.78
N ALA A 46 -10.17 -3.49 0.65
CA ALA A 46 -11.05 -2.74 -0.24
C ALA A 46 -10.95 -3.22 -1.69
N VAL A 47 -9.73 -3.53 -2.16
CA VAL A 47 -9.53 -4.08 -3.51
C VAL A 47 -10.01 -5.52 -3.63
N ALA A 48 -9.74 -6.35 -2.62
CA ALA A 48 -10.12 -7.76 -2.59
C ALA A 48 -11.64 -7.95 -2.52
N THR A 49 -12.37 -7.01 -1.93
CA THR A 49 -13.83 -7.08 -1.75
C THR A 49 -14.61 -6.25 -2.77
N ALA A 50 -13.93 -5.67 -3.76
CA ALA A 50 -14.52 -4.66 -4.64
C ALA A 50 -15.71 -5.16 -5.49
N ASP A 51 -15.78 -6.46 -5.78
CA ASP A 51 -16.86 -7.09 -6.54
C ASP A 51 -17.59 -8.21 -5.77
N GLY A 52 -17.40 -8.25 -4.44
CA GLY A 52 -17.98 -9.26 -3.56
C GLY A 52 -16.93 -9.96 -2.68
N PRO A 53 -17.29 -11.09 -2.04
CA PRO A 53 -16.35 -11.83 -1.20
C PRO A 53 -15.14 -12.35 -2.01
N PRO A 54 -13.90 -12.20 -1.51
CA PRO A 54 -12.71 -12.59 -2.26
C PRO A 54 -12.60 -14.11 -2.42
N GLY A 55 -12.24 -14.53 -3.64
CA GLY A 55 -11.93 -15.92 -3.96
C GLY A 55 -10.60 -16.42 -3.36
N PRO A 56 -10.30 -17.73 -3.52
CA PRO A 56 -9.09 -18.33 -2.95
C PRO A 56 -7.77 -17.72 -3.44
N ALA A 57 -7.66 -17.34 -4.72
CA ALA A 57 -6.43 -16.78 -5.27
C ALA A 57 -6.24 -15.33 -4.81
N THR A 58 -7.32 -14.55 -4.71
CA THR A 58 -7.31 -13.22 -4.08
C THR A 58 -6.84 -13.30 -2.63
N ARG A 59 -7.43 -14.20 -1.83
CA ARG A 59 -7.04 -14.37 -0.42
C ARG A 59 -5.57 -14.76 -0.28
N SER A 60 -5.09 -15.72 -1.08
CA SER A 60 -3.68 -16.12 -1.10
C SER A 60 -2.75 -14.95 -1.46
N THR A 61 -3.16 -14.14 -2.43
CA THR A 61 -2.40 -12.94 -2.84
C THR A 61 -2.37 -11.88 -1.74
N VAL A 62 -3.49 -11.63 -1.06
CA VAL A 62 -3.53 -10.72 0.09
C VAL A 62 -2.60 -11.19 1.19
N LEU A 63 -2.68 -12.47 1.60
CA LEU A 63 -1.80 -13.01 2.64
C LEU A 63 -0.32 -12.86 2.31
N ARG A 64 0.07 -13.17 1.06
CA ARG A 64 1.45 -13.04 0.60
C ARG A 64 1.92 -11.58 0.55
N THR A 65 1.11 -10.68 0.02
CA THR A 65 1.51 -9.29 -0.22
C THR A 65 1.46 -8.44 1.05
N VAL A 66 0.45 -8.65 1.90
CA VAL A 66 0.29 -7.97 3.19
C VAL A 66 1.26 -8.54 4.22
N GLY A 67 1.43 -9.87 4.28
CA GLY A 67 2.33 -10.52 5.24
C GLY A 67 3.79 -10.09 5.13
N GLY A 68 4.24 -9.66 3.94
CA GLY A 68 5.58 -9.08 3.74
C GLY A 68 5.69 -7.58 4.02
N GLY A 69 4.62 -6.93 4.46
CA GLY A 69 4.52 -5.47 4.58
C GLY A 69 3.93 -4.95 5.89
N VAL A 70 3.57 -5.83 6.83
CA VAL A 70 3.00 -5.45 8.13
C VAL A 70 3.93 -5.76 9.31
N VAL A 71 3.67 -5.13 10.45
CA VAL A 71 4.50 -5.22 11.67
C VAL A 71 4.28 -6.55 12.42
N HIS A 72 3.11 -7.14 12.30
CA HIS A 72 2.70 -8.36 13.00
C HIS A 72 2.52 -9.54 12.04
N ALA A 73 2.55 -10.76 12.58
CA ALA A 73 2.22 -11.93 11.80
C ALA A 73 0.82 -11.78 11.18
N TYR A 74 0.72 -12.01 9.87
CA TYR A 74 -0.51 -11.86 9.11
C TYR A 74 -0.87 -13.19 8.46
N GLY A 75 -1.88 -13.85 9.02
CA GLY A 75 -2.40 -15.13 8.56
C GLY A 75 -3.86 -15.06 8.18
N ALA A 76 -4.46 -16.23 7.97
CA ALA A 76 -5.86 -16.35 7.56
C ALA A 76 -6.82 -15.72 8.58
N ALA A 77 -6.54 -15.85 9.87
CA ALA A 77 -7.38 -15.27 10.93
C ALA A 77 -7.36 -13.74 10.91
N GLU A 78 -6.20 -13.12 10.71
CA GLU A 78 -6.07 -11.66 10.59
C GLU A 78 -6.76 -11.16 9.33
N LEU A 79 -6.64 -11.89 8.21
CA LEU A 79 -7.37 -11.56 6.99
C LEU A 79 -8.88 -11.66 7.20
N ASP A 80 -9.39 -12.68 7.88
CA ASP A 80 -10.82 -12.81 8.15
C ASP A 80 -11.34 -11.70 9.06
N ALA A 81 -10.56 -11.31 10.08
CA ALA A 81 -10.87 -10.18 10.92
C ALA A 81 -10.87 -8.85 10.13
N ASP A 82 -9.90 -8.68 9.24
CA ASP A 82 -9.81 -7.50 8.36
C ASP A 82 -10.97 -7.42 7.38
N LEU A 83 -11.36 -8.54 6.76
CA LEU A 83 -12.52 -8.59 5.87
C LEU A 83 -13.80 -8.22 6.62
N ALA A 84 -13.94 -8.63 7.88
CA ALA A 84 -15.08 -8.26 8.70
C ALA A 84 -15.06 -6.78 9.14
N ALA A 85 -13.88 -6.23 9.44
CA ALA A 85 -13.74 -4.90 10.03
C ALA A 85 -13.54 -3.76 9.00
N LEU A 86 -12.99 -4.05 7.83
CA LEU A 86 -12.51 -3.06 6.86
C LEU A 86 -13.26 -3.08 5.52
N ALA A 87 -14.13 -4.05 5.25
CA ALA A 87 -14.83 -4.16 3.95
C ALA A 87 -15.60 -2.89 3.56
N ASP A 88 -16.21 -2.21 4.53
CA ASP A 88 -16.99 -0.98 4.31
C ASP A 88 -16.17 0.31 4.51
N ARG A 89 -14.86 0.20 4.75
CA ARG A 89 -13.99 1.34 5.05
C ARG A 89 -13.30 1.81 3.77
N ARG A 90 -13.24 3.12 3.60
CA ARG A 90 -12.56 3.76 2.46
C ARG A 90 -11.05 3.77 2.70
N PRO A 91 -10.22 3.12 1.87
CA PRO A 91 -8.78 3.04 2.11
C PRO A 91 -8.10 4.42 2.08
N GLU A 92 -8.67 5.40 1.38
CA GLU A 92 -8.15 6.77 1.30
C GLU A 92 -8.03 7.43 2.68
N GLU A 93 -8.93 7.11 3.61
CA GLU A 93 -8.90 7.62 5.00
C GLU A 93 -7.59 7.27 5.72
N PHE A 94 -6.96 6.15 5.35
CA PHE A 94 -5.71 5.67 5.92
C PHE A 94 -4.49 6.13 5.11
N LEU A 95 -4.67 6.41 3.82
CA LEU A 95 -3.57 6.72 2.89
C LEU A 95 -3.19 8.20 2.87
N VAL A 96 -4.14 9.12 3.09
CA VAL A 96 -3.87 10.58 3.07
C VAL A 96 -2.78 10.97 4.08
N ALA A 97 -2.76 10.34 5.26
CA ALA A 97 -1.75 10.58 6.28
C ALA A 97 -0.33 10.16 5.84
N LEU A 98 -0.20 9.33 4.80
CA LEU A 98 1.06 8.82 4.29
C LEU A 98 1.60 9.64 3.10
N GLN A 99 0.78 10.49 2.46
CA GLN A 99 1.16 11.27 1.27
C GLN A 99 2.44 12.09 1.48
N GLY A 100 2.56 12.75 2.64
CA GLY A 100 3.72 13.59 2.98
C GLY A 100 4.93 12.84 3.54
N VAL A 101 4.79 11.53 3.80
CA VAL A 101 5.82 10.74 4.51
C VAL A 101 6.44 9.68 3.60
N LEU A 102 5.66 9.09 2.70
CA LEU A 102 6.16 8.13 1.71
C LEU A 102 6.87 8.85 0.57
N ASN A 103 8.03 8.35 0.18
CA ASN A 103 8.67 8.70 -1.09
C ASN A 103 7.94 8.06 -2.28
N ASP A 104 8.29 8.46 -3.50
CA ASP A 104 7.69 7.94 -4.75
C ASP A 104 7.67 6.41 -4.82
N ALA A 105 8.78 5.77 -4.45
CA ALA A 105 8.92 4.31 -4.52
C ALA A 105 7.98 3.60 -3.53
N GLY A 106 7.81 4.14 -2.33
CA GLY A 106 6.88 3.63 -1.32
C GLY A 106 5.42 3.76 -1.77
N ARG A 107 5.06 4.90 -2.35
CA ARG A 107 3.71 5.12 -2.91
C ARG A 107 3.41 4.14 -4.04
N GLU A 108 4.34 3.99 -4.99
CA GLU A 108 4.18 3.02 -6.07
C GLU A 108 4.09 1.57 -5.57
N ARG A 109 4.83 1.22 -4.51
CA ARG A 109 4.78 -0.14 -3.95
C ARG A 109 3.38 -0.45 -3.43
N LEU A 110 2.72 0.47 -2.74
CA LEU A 110 1.35 0.30 -2.28
C LEU A 110 0.38 0.10 -3.47
N VAL A 111 0.51 0.92 -4.51
CA VAL A 111 -0.32 0.79 -5.71
C VAL A 111 -0.06 -0.54 -6.43
N ARG A 112 1.19 -1.00 -6.52
CA ARG A 112 1.53 -2.31 -7.10
C ARG A 112 0.87 -3.47 -6.35
N VAL A 113 0.85 -3.42 -5.02
CA VAL A 113 0.15 -4.45 -4.21
C VAL A 113 -1.34 -4.45 -4.54
N ALA A 114 -1.96 -3.27 -4.63
CA ALA A 114 -3.37 -3.13 -5.00
C ALA A 114 -3.66 -3.75 -6.38
N VAL A 115 -2.82 -3.43 -7.38
CA VAL A 115 -2.94 -4.01 -8.73
C VAL A 115 -2.76 -5.53 -8.70
N GLU A 116 -1.78 -6.04 -7.97
CA GLU A 116 -1.53 -7.48 -7.87
C GLU A 116 -2.73 -8.24 -7.27
N ILE A 117 -3.36 -7.68 -6.23
CA ILE A 117 -4.58 -8.23 -5.63
C ILE A 117 -5.75 -8.17 -6.63
N ALA A 118 -5.93 -7.05 -7.32
CA ALA A 118 -6.99 -6.89 -8.32
C ALA A 118 -6.88 -7.93 -9.47
N HIS A 119 -5.67 -8.36 -9.79
CA HIS A 119 -5.38 -9.34 -10.84
C HIS A 119 -5.33 -10.80 -10.36
N ALA A 120 -5.55 -11.06 -9.06
CA ALA A 120 -5.29 -12.37 -8.48
C ALA A 120 -6.13 -13.50 -9.09
N GLU A 121 -7.37 -13.19 -9.50
CA GLU A 121 -8.29 -14.13 -10.17
C GLU A 121 -8.30 -13.94 -11.71
N GLY A 122 -7.30 -13.24 -12.25
CA GLY A 122 -7.16 -12.98 -13.68
C GLY A 122 -7.45 -11.52 -14.06
N ARG A 123 -8.54 -11.29 -14.79
CA ARG A 123 -8.86 -9.93 -15.26
C ARG A 123 -9.48 -9.13 -14.10
N PRO A 124 -8.94 -7.95 -13.77
CA PRO A 124 -9.41 -7.17 -12.64
C PRO A 124 -10.81 -6.60 -12.92
N ALA A 125 -11.65 -6.58 -11.88
CA ALA A 125 -12.91 -5.86 -11.91
C ALA A 125 -12.66 -4.35 -12.05
N ALA A 126 -13.58 -3.64 -12.72
CA ALA A 126 -13.51 -2.19 -12.85
C ALA A 126 -13.47 -1.50 -11.47
N ALA A 127 -14.28 -1.98 -10.53
CA ALA A 127 -14.32 -1.46 -9.16
C ALA A 127 -12.97 -1.56 -8.44
N SER A 128 -12.26 -2.70 -8.55
CA SER A 128 -10.92 -2.87 -7.98
C SER A 128 -9.91 -1.87 -8.54
N LEU A 129 -9.99 -1.60 -9.86
CA LEU A 129 -9.12 -0.62 -10.51
C LEU A 129 -9.46 0.82 -10.12
N ASP A 130 -10.75 1.13 -9.94
CA ASP A 130 -11.19 2.47 -9.52
C ASP A 130 -10.75 2.76 -8.08
N ILE A 131 -10.88 1.79 -7.17
CA ILE A 131 -10.32 1.87 -5.81
C ILE A 131 -8.81 2.07 -5.86
N THR A 132 -8.11 1.32 -6.71
CA THR A 132 -6.65 1.46 -6.87
C THR A 132 -6.26 2.85 -7.34
N ARG A 133 -7.00 3.44 -8.29
CA ARG A 133 -6.77 4.80 -8.78
C ARG A 133 -7.06 5.85 -7.69
N ALA A 134 -8.15 5.69 -6.94
CA ALA A 134 -8.51 6.59 -5.85
C ALA A 134 -7.46 6.56 -4.73
N ALA A 135 -7.00 5.37 -4.35
CA ALA A 135 -5.90 5.17 -3.41
C ALA A 135 -4.60 5.84 -3.88
N ALA A 136 -4.25 5.68 -5.16
CA ALA A 136 -3.06 6.31 -5.71
C ALA A 136 -3.15 7.84 -5.76
N ALA A 137 -4.34 8.39 -6.04
CA ALA A 137 -4.61 9.82 -5.96
C ALA A 137 -4.52 10.33 -4.51
N ALA A 138 -5.02 9.58 -3.53
CA ALA A 138 -4.89 9.91 -2.10
C ALA A 138 -3.43 9.89 -1.62
N LEU A 139 -2.57 9.10 -2.26
CA LEU A 139 -1.12 9.13 -2.07
C LEU A 139 -0.45 10.29 -2.81
N GLY A 140 -1.17 11.10 -3.59
CA GLY A 140 -0.62 12.21 -4.37
C GLY A 140 0.10 11.77 -5.65
N MET A 141 -0.19 10.58 -6.18
CA MET A 141 0.34 10.15 -7.48
C MET A 141 -0.45 10.80 -8.63
N THR A 142 0.26 11.20 -9.69
CA THR A 142 -0.36 11.71 -10.92
C THR A 142 -1.05 10.58 -11.69
N ALA A 143 -2.19 10.84 -12.32
CA ALA A 143 -2.93 9.86 -13.12
C ALA A 143 -2.07 9.08 -14.12
N THR A 144 -1.18 9.76 -14.86
CA THR A 144 -0.26 9.12 -15.81
C THR A 144 0.63 8.04 -15.18
N ARG A 145 1.14 8.31 -13.98
CA ARG A 145 2.00 7.37 -13.26
C ARG A 145 1.20 6.19 -12.72
N VAL A 146 -0.04 6.42 -12.29
CA VAL A 146 -0.96 5.35 -11.87
C VAL A 146 -1.28 4.43 -13.04
N ASP A 147 -1.63 4.98 -14.20
CA ASP A 147 -1.92 4.20 -15.41
C ASP A 147 -0.72 3.35 -15.85
N LEU A 148 0.51 3.86 -15.71
CA LEU A 148 1.72 3.10 -16.00
C LEU A 148 1.88 1.89 -15.06
N VAL A 149 1.64 2.07 -13.76
CA VAL A 149 1.70 0.98 -12.77
C VAL A 149 0.62 -0.06 -13.02
N VAL A 150 -0.61 0.36 -13.30
CA VAL A 150 -1.74 -0.54 -13.60
C VAL A 150 -1.46 -1.35 -14.86
N ARG A 151 -0.95 -0.72 -15.93
CA ARG A 151 -0.59 -1.41 -17.18
C ARG A 151 0.56 -2.39 -16.99
N ALA A 152 1.57 -2.02 -16.21
CA ALA A 152 2.71 -2.91 -15.94
C ALA A 152 2.29 -4.15 -15.13
N GLY A 153 1.35 -4.02 -14.19
CA GLY A 153 0.83 -5.15 -13.41
C GLY A 153 -0.05 -6.12 -14.20
N GLY A 154 -0.65 -5.67 -15.31
CA GLY A 154 -1.42 -6.52 -16.22
C GLY A 154 -0.60 -7.40 -17.16
N HIS A 155 0.74 -7.33 -17.10
CA HIS A 155 1.65 -8.08 -17.97
C HIS A 155 2.47 -9.08 -17.15
N ARG A 156 1.87 -10.21 -16.77
CA ARG A 156 2.63 -11.41 -16.39
C ARG A 156 2.80 -12.26 -17.66
N PRO A 157 4.01 -12.45 -18.20
CA PRO A 157 4.20 -13.46 -19.23
C PRO A 157 3.94 -14.83 -18.60
N SER A 158 3.12 -15.62 -19.29
CA SER A 158 2.78 -17.00 -18.96
C SER A 158 3.99 -17.90 -18.82
#